data_AF-A0AA51DUU5-F1
#
_entry.id   AF-A0AA51DUU5-F1
#
_cell.length_a   1.000
_cell.length_b   1.000
_cell.length_c   1.000
_cell.angle_alpha   90.00
_cell.angle_beta   90.00
_cell.angle_gamma   90.00
#
_symmetry.space_group_name_H-M   'P 1'
#
loop_
_entity.id
_entity.type
_entity.pdbx_description
1 polymer ?
#
loop_
_entity_poly.entity_id
_entity_poly.type
_entity_poly.pdbx_seq_one_letter_code
_entity_poly.pdbx_strand_id
1 'polypeptide(L)'
;MNQSMNEWLEKEMEAAQVNMKKERKKVVFGMILLLPGTILALFLIGYLSSSQDISKGFANIKYGVIFGLILELCTLPALLQNTAKRYIKILKKTIEKALPSAGEQAEFAVQMLDVTAAKKFRYINANKKEESIYITKDYFFKNYWFINCAIVRLKDVDRIELDANQYNIRLNLKGAGTRFELLPIHFFYRNLETKKDPDVTVMFCSRNDRDKAMTVIQEMTAI
;
A
#
# COMPACT_ATOMS: atom_id res chain seq x y z
N MET A 1 20.83 11.65 -13.89
CA MET A 1 19.69 10.72 -13.68
C MET A 1 19.31 10.21 -15.07
N ASN A 2 19.27 8.91 -15.27
CA ASN A 2 19.11 8.31 -16.61
C ASN A 2 17.69 8.55 -17.15
N GLN A 3 17.52 8.78 -18.47
CA GLN A 3 16.25 9.19 -19.08
C GLN A 3 15.11 8.18 -18.83
N SER A 4 15.40 6.88 -18.92
CA SER A 4 14.45 5.80 -18.65
C SER A 4 13.94 5.80 -17.20
N MET A 5 14.81 6.11 -16.25
CA MET A 5 14.46 6.17 -14.84
C MET A 5 13.50 7.32 -14.53
N ASN A 6 13.71 8.48 -15.17
CA ASN A 6 12.79 9.61 -15.06
C ASN A 6 11.42 9.26 -15.62
N GLU A 7 11.39 8.68 -16.83
CA GLU A 7 10.14 8.29 -17.50
C GLU A 7 9.35 7.27 -16.66
N TRP A 8 10.01 6.27 -16.10
CA TRP A 8 9.35 5.29 -15.25
C TRP A 8 8.80 5.92 -13.95
N LEU A 9 9.58 6.79 -13.30
CA LEU A 9 9.11 7.52 -12.12
C LEU A 9 7.94 8.46 -12.42
N GLU A 10 7.90 9.07 -13.61
CA GLU A 10 6.78 9.89 -14.07
C GLU A 10 5.51 9.05 -14.23
N LYS A 11 5.59 7.90 -14.89
CA LYS A 11 4.44 6.97 -15.01
C LYS A 11 3.96 6.48 -13.65
N GLU A 12 4.87 6.18 -12.72
CA GLU A 12 4.52 5.83 -11.34
C GLU A 12 3.87 7.01 -10.59
N MET A 13 4.34 8.23 -10.83
CA MET A 13 3.77 9.44 -10.24
C MET A 13 2.35 9.68 -10.73
N GLU A 14 2.10 9.56 -12.03
CA GLU A 14 0.77 9.68 -12.63
C GLU A 14 -0.19 8.63 -12.07
N ALA A 15 0.24 7.37 -12.01
CA ALA A 15 -0.55 6.28 -11.43
C ALA A 15 -0.88 6.54 -9.95
N ALA A 16 0.09 7.01 -9.16
CA ALA A 16 -0.11 7.38 -7.77
C ALA A 16 -1.12 8.54 -7.64
N GLN A 17 -1.02 9.57 -8.48
CA GLN A 17 -1.96 10.70 -8.48
C GLN A 17 -3.38 10.27 -8.83
N VAL A 18 -3.57 9.40 -9.82
CA VAL A 18 -4.88 8.86 -10.20
C VAL A 18 -5.50 8.08 -9.04
N ASN A 19 -4.74 7.18 -8.41
CA ASN A 19 -5.23 6.39 -7.28
C ASN A 19 -5.53 7.27 -6.06
N MET A 20 -4.69 8.26 -5.77
CA MET A 20 -4.95 9.23 -4.70
C MET A 20 -6.18 10.08 -4.98
N LYS A 21 -6.44 10.47 -6.24
CA LYS A 21 -7.67 11.18 -6.62
C LYS A 21 -8.91 10.31 -6.36
N LYS A 22 -8.84 8.99 -6.65
CA LYS A 22 -9.93 8.05 -6.33
C LYS A 22 -10.15 7.92 -4.82
N GLU A 23 -9.10 7.78 -4.03
CA GLU A 23 -9.20 7.70 -2.57
C GLU A 23 -9.72 9.01 -1.97
N ARG A 24 -9.25 10.17 -2.45
CA ARG A 24 -9.78 11.48 -2.05
C ARG A 24 -11.27 11.60 -2.34
N LYS A 25 -11.74 11.12 -3.50
CA LYS A 25 -13.19 11.10 -3.80
C LYS A 25 -13.97 10.24 -2.80
N LYS A 26 -13.46 9.05 -2.42
CA LYS A 26 -14.11 8.21 -1.41
C LYS A 26 -14.16 8.89 -0.05
N VAL A 27 -13.07 9.55 0.35
CA VAL A 27 -12.99 10.31 1.61
C VAL A 27 -13.99 11.46 1.59
N VAL A 28 -13.99 12.30 0.55
CA VAL A 28 -14.94 13.41 0.41
C VAL A 28 -16.38 12.91 0.43
N PHE A 29 -16.69 11.82 -0.27
CA PHE A 29 -18.03 11.22 -0.25
C PHE A 29 -18.41 10.71 1.15
N GLY A 30 -17.50 10.04 1.86
CA GLY A 30 -17.72 9.62 3.24
C GLY A 30 -17.90 10.80 4.21
N MET A 31 -17.26 11.93 3.94
CA MET A 31 -17.41 13.16 4.73
C MET A 31 -18.75 13.85 4.49
N ILE A 32 -19.22 13.90 3.24
CA ILE A 32 -20.57 14.37 2.91
C ILE A 32 -21.62 13.54 3.66
N LEU A 33 -21.38 12.23 3.81
CA LEU A 33 -22.27 11.33 4.58
C LEU A 33 -22.11 11.43 6.10
N LEU A 34 -20.99 11.98 6.60
CA LEU A 34 -20.74 12.14 8.04
C LEU A 34 -21.70 13.16 8.66
N LEU A 35 -21.94 14.30 8.00
CA LEU A 35 -22.85 15.34 8.50
C LEU A 35 -24.30 14.84 8.72
N PRO A 36 -24.99 14.22 7.75
CA PRO A 36 -26.31 13.64 7.99
C PRO A 36 -26.25 12.49 9.01
N GLY A 37 -25.15 11.73 9.05
CA GLY A 37 -24.94 10.67 10.03
C GLY A 37 -24.85 11.18 11.48
N THR A 38 -24.10 12.27 11.73
CA THR A 38 -23.98 12.88 13.06
C THR A 38 -25.27 13.56 13.49
N ILE A 39 -25.98 14.19 12.55
CA ILE A 39 -27.31 14.77 12.81
C ILE A 39 -28.29 13.67 13.22
N LEU A 40 -28.36 12.57 12.46
CA LEU A 40 -29.27 11.46 12.77
C LEU A 40 -28.91 10.79 14.10
N ALA A 41 -27.62 10.58 14.38
CA ALA A 41 -27.17 10.00 15.63
C ALA A 41 -27.58 10.84 16.84
N LEU A 42 -27.39 12.16 16.79
CA LEU A 42 -27.73 13.06 17.90
C LEU A 42 -29.24 13.28 18.04
N PHE A 43 -29.98 13.24 16.92
CA PHE A 43 -31.44 13.15 16.94
C PHE A 43 -31.91 11.89 17.69
N LEU A 44 -31.38 10.72 17.33
CA LEU A 44 -31.72 9.45 17.97
C LEU A 44 -31.35 9.43 19.46
N ILE A 45 -30.20 9.97 19.83
CA ILE A 45 -29.80 10.11 21.24
C ILE A 45 -30.82 10.96 22.00
N GLY A 46 -31.25 12.10 21.45
CA GLY A 46 -32.24 12.97 22.08
C GLY A 46 -33.63 12.35 22.20
N TYR A 47 -34.05 11.59 21.18
CA TYR A 47 -35.30 10.86 21.17
C TYR A 47 -35.31 9.72 22.21
N LEU A 48 -34.25 8.91 22.24
CA LEU A 48 -34.13 7.77 23.14
C LEU A 48 -33.87 8.16 24.60
N SER A 49 -33.22 9.30 24.87
CA SER A 49 -32.94 9.76 26.24
C SER A 49 -34.18 10.27 26.99
N SER A 50 -35.31 10.39 26.31
CA SER A 50 -36.42 11.25 26.74
C SER A 50 -37.78 10.56 26.65
N SER A 51 -37.83 9.25 26.89
CA SER A 51 -39.07 8.47 26.76
C SER A 51 -39.73 8.62 25.38
N GLN A 52 -38.92 8.67 24.30
CA GLN A 52 -39.40 8.82 22.92
C GLN A 52 -40.05 10.19 22.61
N ASP A 53 -39.64 11.25 23.32
CA ASP A 53 -40.03 12.62 22.99
C ASP A 53 -39.28 13.14 21.75
N ILE A 54 -40.03 13.34 20.66
CA ILE A 54 -39.55 13.83 19.38
C ILE A 54 -38.96 15.25 19.50
N SER A 55 -39.48 16.09 20.40
CA SER A 55 -39.03 17.48 20.56
C SER A 55 -37.58 17.55 21.03
N LYS A 56 -37.15 16.62 21.89
CA LYS A 56 -35.75 16.53 22.36
C LYS A 56 -34.82 16.00 21.27
N GLY A 57 -35.31 15.13 20.38
CA GLY A 57 -34.58 14.73 19.18
C GLY A 57 -34.27 15.93 18.29
N PHE A 58 -35.27 16.77 17.99
CA PHE A 58 -35.07 18.00 17.20
C PHE A 58 -34.14 19.01 17.88
N ALA A 59 -34.23 19.16 19.21
CA ALA A 59 -33.36 20.06 19.96
C ALA A 59 -31.86 19.70 19.83
N ASN A 60 -31.56 18.42 19.59
CA ASN A 60 -30.18 17.93 19.46
C ASN A 60 -29.58 18.03 18.04
N ILE A 61 -30.40 18.31 17.02
CA ILE A 61 -29.92 18.46 15.63
C ILE A 61 -28.84 19.54 15.52
N LYS A 62 -29.02 20.67 16.21
CA LYS A 62 -28.04 21.79 16.18
C LYS A 62 -26.65 21.36 16.65
N TYR A 63 -26.57 20.49 17.65
CA TYR A 63 -25.30 19.95 18.13
C TYR A 63 -24.69 18.98 17.10
N GLY A 64 -25.52 18.22 16.38
CA GLY A 64 -25.06 17.34 15.31
C GLY A 64 -24.53 18.06 14.08
N VAL A 65 -25.11 19.21 13.74
CA VAL A 65 -24.59 20.10 12.70
C VAL A 65 -23.23 20.68 13.12
N ILE A 66 -23.14 21.26 14.32
CA ILE A 66 -21.90 21.87 14.83
C ILE A 66 -20.78 20.81 14.92
N PHE A 67 -21.08 19.64 15.48
CA PHE A 67 -20.11 18.56 15.63
C PHE A 67 -19.65 18.03 14.26
N GLY A 68 -20.57 17.82 13.32
CA GLY A 68 -20.25 17.38 11.96
C GLY A 68 -19.33 18.36 11.23
N LEU A 69 -19.62 19.67 11.31
CA LEU A 69 -18.78 20.71 10.71
C LEU A 69 -17.38 20.78 11.30
N ILE A 70 -17.25 20.69 12.64
CA ILE A 70 -15.94 20.66 13.30
C ILE A 70 -15.13 19.43 12.84
N LEU A 71 -15.77 18.27 12.79
CA LEU A 71 -15.13 17.04 12.35
C LEU A 71 -14.63 17.16 10.91
N GLU A 72 -15.44 17.71 10.02
CA GLU A 72 -15.11 17.91 8.61
C GLU A 72 -13.93 18.88 8.45
N LEU A 73 -13.97 20.04 9.11
CA LEU A 73 -12.91 21.06 9.07
C LEU A 73 -11.56 20.55 9.63
N CYS A 74 -11.58 19.77 10.71
CA CYS A 74 -10.35 19.26 11.33
C CYS A 74 -9.74 18.07 10.58
N THR A 75 -10.55 17.25 9.90
CA THR A 75 -10.07 16.00 9.27
C THR A 75 -9.71 16.14 7.79
N LEU A 76 -10.31 17.10 7.06
CA LEU A 76 -10.04 17.32 5.63
C LEU A 76 -8.55 17.61 5.35
N PRO A 77 -7.90 18.56 6.05
CA PRO A 77 -6.53 18.96 5.71
C PRO A 77 -5.51 17.85 5.98
N ALA A 78 -5.72 17.05 7.03
CA ALA A 78 -4.84 15.95 7.39
C ALA A 78 -4.93 14.78 6.39
N LEU A 79 -6.12 14.50 5.87
CA LEU A 79 -6.36 13.43 4.89
C LEU A 79 -5.91 13.80 3.47
N LEU A 80 -5.81 15.09 3.17
CA LEU A 80 -5.46 15.60 1.83
C LEU A 80 -3.96 15.85 1.62
N GLN A 81 -3.09 15.65 2.61
CA GLN A 81 -1.65 15.94 2.46
C GLN A 81 -1.01 15.14 1.31
N ASN A 82 -0.04 15.78 0.64
CA ASN A 82 0.61 15.36 -0.62
C ASN A 82 1.37 14.02 -0.51
N THR A 83 0.66 12.92 -0.64
CA THR A 83 1.19 11.55 -0.56
C THR A 83 1.97 11.12 -1.80
N ALA A 84 1.67 11.64 -3.01
CA ALA A 84 2.33 11.22 -4.25
C ALA A 84 3.81 11.63 -4.32
N LYS A 85 4.13 12.90 -4.03
CA LYS A 85 5.52 13.38 -4.02
C LYS A 85 6.36 12.66 -2.96
N ARG A 86 5.76 12.41 -1.78
CA ARG A 86 6.41 11.66 -0.70
C ARG A 86 6.67 10.22 -1.13
N TYR A 87 5.71 9.58 -1.78
CA TYR A 87 5.87 8.24 -2.35
C TYR A 87 7.04 8.17 -3.34
N ILE A 88 7.06 9.04 -4.34
CA ILE A 88 8.13 9.05 -5.36
C ILE A 88 9.50 9.30 -4.73
N LYS A 89 9.57 10.15 -3.69
CA LYS A 89 10.81 10.36 -2.93
C LYS A 89 11.27 9.08 -2.20
N ILE A 90 10.35 8.34 -1.59
CA ILE A 90 10.66 7.06 -0.92
C ILE A 90 11.10 6.03 -1.97
N LEU A 91 10.34 5.91 -3.05
CA LEU A 91 10.62 4.98 -4.15
C LEU A 91 12.01 5.19 -4.72
N LYS A 92 12.34 6.44 -5.07
CA LYS A 92 13.66 6.81 -5.59
C LYS A 92 14.76 6.43 -4.61
N LYS A 93 14.61 6.76 -3.32
CA LYS A 93 15.61 6.44 -2.29
C LYS A 93 15.81 4.93 -2.13
N THR A 94 14.73 4.14 -2.20
CA THR A 94 14.83 2.68 -2.12
C THR A 94 15.53 2.10 -3.33
N ILE A 95 15.25 2.62 -4.53
CA ILE A 95 15.93 2.20 -5.76
C ILE A 95 17.41 2.54 -5.72
N GLU A 96 17.77 3.77 -5.35
CA GLU A 96 19.17 4.19 -5.22
C GLU A 96 19.93 3.35 -4.19
N LYS A 97 19.25 2.87 -3.14
CA LYS A 97 19.84 1.97 -2.14
C LYS A 97 20.02 0.54 -2.66
N ALA A 98 19.06 0.01 -3.41
CA ALA A 98 19.10 -1.36 -3.92
C ALA A 98 19.98 -1.49 -5.18
N LEU A 99 20.05 -0.44 -5.99
CA LEU A 99 20.75 -0.34 -7.27
C LEU A 99 21.68 0.89 -7.21
N PRO A 100 22.89 0.75 -6.64
CA PRO A 100 23.77 1.89 -6.38
C PRO A 100 24.33 2.53 -7.64
N SER A 101 24.43 1.79 -8.76
CA SER A 101 24.95 2.34 -10.00
C SER A 101 23.86 2.92 -10.92
N ALA A 102 24.19 3.99 -11.63
CA ALA A 102 23.27 4.62 -12.59
C ALA A 102 22.93 3.71 -13.79
N GLY A 103 23.80 2.72 -14.10
CA GLY A 103 23.56 1.69 -15.10
C GLY A 103 22.49 0.70 -14.65
N GLU A 104 22.63 0.14 -13.45
CA GLU A 104 21.62 -0.79 -12.88
C GLU A 104 20.24 -0.13 -12.74
N GLN A 105 20.19 1.14 -12.32
CA GLN A 105 18.94 1.89 -12.23
C GLN A 105 18.27 2.04 -13.60
N ALA A 106 19.05 2.21 -14.66
CA ALA A 106 18.54 2.34 -16.02
C ALA A 106 18.04 1.01 -16.58
N GLU A 107 18.78 -0.07 -16.37
CA GLU A 107 18.37 -1.44 -16.74
C GLU A 107 17.05 -1.82 -16.06
N PHE A 108 16.96 -1.56 -14.75
CA PHE A 108 15.73 -1.74 -13.98
C PHE A 108 14.58 -0.95 -14.60
N ALA A 109 14.76 0.35 -14.85
CA ALA A 109 13.71 1.19 -15.39
C ALA A 109 13.25 0.73 -16.78
N VAL A 110 14.18 0.32 -17.65
CA VAL A 110 13.85 -0.22 -18.99
C VAL A 110 12.97 -1.45 -18.88
N GLN A 111 13.33 -2.42 -18.04
CA GLN A 111 12.51 -3.62 -17.88
C GLN A 111 11.15 -3.33 -17.25
N MET A 112 11.07 -2.37 -16.33
CA MET A 112 9.81 -1.99 -15.68
C MET A 112 8.88 -1.18 -16.61
N LEU A 113 9.44 -0.53 -17.63
CA LEU A 113 8.68 0.16 -18.68
C LEU A 113 8.17 -0.79 -19.76
N ASP A 114 8.85 -1.91 -19.99
CA ASP A 114 8.51 -2.87 -21.03
C ASP A 114 7.39 -3.81 -20.59
N VAL A 115 6.22 -3.65 -21.21
CA VAL A 115 5.00 -4.42 -20.91
C VAL A 115 5.12 -5.90 -21.31
N THR A 116 6.06 -6.24 -22.18
CA THR A 116 6.33 -7.62 -22.61
C THR A 116 7.31 -8.32 -21.66
N ALA A 117 8.26 -7.55 -21.08
CA ALA A 117 9.26 -8.05 -20.15
C ALA A 117 8.83 -7.99 -18.67
N ALA A 118 7.78 -7.23 -18.32
CA ALA A 118 7.28 -7.11 -16.97
C ALA A 118 5.88 -7.70 -16.80
N LYS A 119 5.75 -8.70 -15.91
CA LYS A 119 4.46 -9.15 -15.39
C LYS A 119 4.05 -8.28 -14.21
N LYS A 120 2.99 -7.51 -14.40
CA LYS A 120 2.40 -6.66 -13.35
C LYS A 120 1.12 -7.26 -12.81
N PHE A 121 1.02 -7.36 -11.49
CA PHE A 121 -0.23 -7.71 -10.83
C PHE A 121 -0.49 -6.81 -9.63
N ARG A 122 -1.77 -6.65 -9.34
CA ARG A 122 -2.28 -5.82 -8.24
C ARG A 122 -3.15 -6.69 -7.36
N TYR A 123 -3.07 -6.48 -6.06
CA TYR A 123 -3.96 -7.12 -5.11
C TYR A 123 -4.30 -6.17 -3.98
N ILE A 124 -5.36 -6.51 -3.26
CA ILE A 124 -5.86 -5.72 -2.14
C ILE A 124 -5.35 -6.38 -0.86
N ASN A 125 -4.52 -5.68 -0.10
CA ASN A 125 -4.02 -6.20 1.17
C ASN A 125 -5.11 -6.21 2.27
N ALA A 126 -4.78 -6.74 3.44
CA ALA A 126 -5.70 -6.85 4.59
C ALA A 126 -6.30 -5.49 5.03
N ASN A 127 -5.64 -4.38 4.73
CA ASN A 127 -6.09 -3.02 5.02
C ASN A 127 -6.94 -2.41 3.89
N LYS A 128 -7.40 -3.21 2.93
CA LYS A 128 -8.12 -2.79 1.72
C LYS A 128 -7.32 -1.84 0.81
N LYS A 129 -6.00 -1.97 0.83
CA LYS A 129 -5.08 -1.09 0.09
C LYS A 129 -4.47 -1.85 -1.08
N GLU A 130 -4.42 -1.20 -2.24
CA GLU A 130 -3.88 -1.79 -3.45
C GLU A 130 -2.34 -1.81 -3.39
N GLU A 131 -1.76 -3.00 -3.45
CA GLU A 131 -0.33 -3.22 -3.60
C GLU A 131 -0.05 -3.66 -5.04
N SER A 132 1.08 -3.21 -5.59
CA SER A 132 1.50 -3.55 -6.94
C SER A 132 2.79 -4.33 -6.89
N ILE A 133 2.85 -5.41 -7.67
CA ILE A 133 4.06 -6.22 -7.87
C ILE A 133 4.40 -6.20 -9.36
N TYR A 134 5.68 -6.08 -9.63
CA TYR A 134 6.29 -6.10 -10.94
C TYR A 134 7.39 -7.14 -10.91
N ILE A 135 7.34 -8.09 -11.83
CA ILE A 135 8.32 -9.16 -11.93
C ILE A 135 8.82 -9.19 -13.36
N THR A 136 10.13 -9.08 -13.51
CA THR A 136 10.84 -9.17 -14.78
C THR A 136 11.80 -10.35 -14.70
N LYS A 137 12.54 -10.62 -15.78
CA LYS A 137 13.61 -11.63 -15.77
C LYS A 137 14.65 -11.35 -14.68
N ASP A 138 15.01 -10.08 -14.48
CA ASP A 138 16.13 -9.70 -13.61
C ASP A 138 15.71 -9.07 -12.28
N TYR A 139 14.45 -8.65 -12.13
CA TYR A 139 14.01 -7.88 -10.97
C TYR A 139 12.64 -8.30 -10.46
N PHE A 140 12.52 -8.34 -9.14
CA PHE A 140 11.24 -8.35 -8.45
C PHE A 140 11.09 -7.03 -7.70
N PHE A 141 10.00 -6.32 -7.96
CA PHE A 141 9.67 -5.06 -7.32
C PHE A 141 8.26 -5.12 -6.73
N LYS A 142 8.15 -4.76 -5.45
CA LYS A 142 6.88 -4.71 -4.74
C LYS A 142 6.68 -3.37 -4.06
N ASN A 143 5.52 -2.76 -4.29
CA ASN A 143 5.09 -1.53 -3.65
C ASN A 143 4.01 -1.82 -2.59
N TYR A 144 4.35 -1.56 -1.32
CA TYR A 144 3.47 -1.67 -0.16
C TYR A 144 2.62 -0.41 0.00
N TRP A 145 1.75 -0.16 -0.97
CA TRP A 145 0.79 0.95 -0.97
C TRP A 145 1.40 2.30 -0.63
N PHE A 146 2.42 2.71 -1.38
CA PHE A 146 3.03 4.04 -1.28
C PHE A 146 3.77 4.36 0.02
N ILE A 147 3.83 3.41 0.98
CA ILE A 147 4.51 3.57 2.27
C ILE A 147 5.96 3.08 2.18
N ASN A 148 6.14 1.94 1.52
CA ASN A 148 7.43 1.30 1.37
C ASN A 148 7.48 0.51 0.07
N CYS A 149 8.67 0.13 -0.37
CA CYS A 149 8.86 -0.80 -1.46
C CYS A 149 10.01 -1.76 -1.17
N ALA A 150 9.98 -2.92 -1.83
CA ALA A 150 11.05 -3.90 -1.81
C ALA A 150 11.51 -4.15 -3.25
N ILE A 151 12.82 -4.28 -3.42
CA ILE A 151 13.47 -4.57 -4.71
C ILE A 151 14.39 -5.74 -4.50
N VAL A 152 14.30 -6.72 -5.37
CA VAL A 152 15.18 -7.88 -5.42
C VAL A 152 15.78 -7.96 -6.81
N ARG A 153 17.09 -8.16 -6.89
CA ARG A 153 17.81 -8.44 -8.15
C ARG A 153 17.79 -9.94 -8.37
N LEU A 154 16.77 -10.44 -9.09
CA LEU A 154 16.59 -11.87 -9.36
C LEU A 154 17.79 -12.51 -10.06
N LYS A 155 18.48 -11.75 -10.93
CA LYS A 155 19.70 -12.22 -11.61
C LYS A 155 20.84 -12.64 -10.67
N ASP A 156 20.82 -12.11 -9.44
CA ASP A 156 21.81 -12.39 -8.40
C ASP A 156 21.31 -13.32 -7.31
N VAL A 157 20.05 -13.75 -7.40
CA VAL A 157 19.47 -14.70 -6.44
C VAL A 157 20.05 -16.09 -6.69
N ASP A 158 20.56 -16.69 -5.62
CA ASP A 158 21.05 -18.06 -5.61
C ASP A 158 19.92 -19.03 -5.27
N ARG A 159 19.16 -18.74 -4.22
CA ARG A 159 17.99 -19.52 -3.82
C ARG A 159 16.87 -18.65 -3.29
N ILE A 160 15.66 -19.17 -3.42
CA ILE A 160 14.43 -18.58 -2.89
C ILE A 160 13.80 -19.59 -1.95
N GLU A 161 13.49 -19.16 -0.73
CA GLU A 161 12.82 -19.99 0.26
C GLU A 161 11.44 -19.42 0.58
N LEU A 162 10.47 -20.32 0.69
CA LEU A 162 9.13 -20.00 1.18
C LEU A 162 9.04 -20.49 2.60
N ASP A 163 8.98 -19.56 3.56
CA ASP A 163 8.69 -19.97 4.92
C ASP A 163 7.23 -20.45 4.99
N ALA A 164 7.06 -21.64 5.56
CA ALA A 164 5.76 -22.16 5.92
C ALA A 164 5.21 -21.46 7.17
N ASN A 165 6.09 -20.87 7.99
CA ASN A 165 5.72 -20.17 9.20
C ASN A 165 5.11 -18.80 8.86
N GLN A 166 3.90 -18.60 9.34
CA GLN A 166 3.21 -17.32 9.24
C GLN A 166 3.73 -16.37 10.32
N TYR A 167 4.23 -15.21 9.92
CA TYR A 167 4.47 -14.13 10.86
C TYR A 167 3.13 -13.54 11.27
N ASN A 168 2.79 -13.71 12.54
CA ASN A 168 1.58 -13.15 13.12
C ASN A 168 1.91 -11.82 13.79
N ILE A 169 1.69 -10.71 13.08
CA ILE A 169 1.84 -9.38 13.67
C ILE A 169 0.51 -8.96 14.27
N ARG A 170 0.48 -8.65 15.57
CA ARG A 170 -0.68 -8.04 16.20
C ARG A 170 -0.44 -6.54 16.31
N LEU A 171 -1.16 -5.74 15.53
CA LEU A 171 -1.18 -4.29 15.74
C LEU A 171 -2.37 -3.95 16.63
N ASN A 172 -2.08 -3.44 17.82
CA ASN A 172 -3.10 -2.88 18.69
C ASN A 172 -3.34 -1.43 18.28
N LEU A 173 -4.27 -1.22 17.35
CA LEU A 173 -4.75 0.12 17.02
C LEU A 173 -6.01 0.39 17.83
N LYS A 174 -5.90 1.25 18.85
CA LYS A 174 -7.03 1.81 19.62
C LYS A 174 -8.03 0.75 20.15
N GLY A 175 -7.53 -0.30 20.80
CA GLY A 175 -8.35 -1.29 21.50
C GLY A 175 -8.87 -2.46 20.65
N ALA A 176 -8.81 -2.37 19.32
CA ALA A 176 -9.03 -3.51 18.43
C ALA A 176 -7.66 -4.08 18.00
N GLY A 177 -7.37 -5.31 18.43
CA GLY A 177 -6.16 -6.01 18.01
C GLY A 177 -6.39 -6.62 16.63
N THR A 178 -5.86 -6.00 15.58
CA THR A 178 -5.89 -6.61 14.23
C THR A 178 -4.68 -7.54 14.11
N ARG A 179 -4.94 -8.83 13.88
CA ARG A 179 -3.93 -9.84 13.57
C ARG A 179 -3.68 -9.83 12.07
N PHE A 180 -2.43 -9.64 11.69
CA PHE A 180 -1.96 -9.74 10.32
C PHE A 180 -1.19 -11.04 10.17
N GLU A 181 -1.67 -11.89 9.27
CA GLU A 181 -0.90 -13.03 8.79
C GLU A 181 -0.02 -12.55 7.65
N LEU A 182 1.29 -12.58 7.86
CA LEU A 182 2.29 -12.26 6.85
C LEU A 182 3.03 -13.51 6.43
N LEU A 183 3.07 -13.75 5.13
CA LEU A 183 3.71 -14.88 4.49
C LEU A 183 4.95 -14.37 3.75
N PRO A 184 6.16 -14.69 4.19
CA PRO A 184 7.38 -14.20 3.57
C PRO A 184 7.74 -14.99 2.31
N ILE A 185 8.48 -14.32 1.43
CA ILE A 185 9.39 -14.94 0.46
C ILE A 185 10.79 -14.44 0.82
N HIS A 186 11.71 -15.38 1.03
CA HIS A 186 13.09 -15.10 1.38
C HIS A 186 13.99 -15.26 0.16
N PHE A 187 14.76 -14.22 -0.14
CA PHE A 187 15.71 -14.20 -1.26
C PHE A 187 17.13 -14.18 -0.70
N PHE A 188 17.95 -15.10 -1.19
CA PHE A 188 19.37 -15.22 -0.84
C PHE A 188 20.18 -14.89 -2.08
N TYR A 189 21.06 -13.89 -1.99
CA TYR A 189 21.94 -13.54 -3.09
C TYR A 189 23.18 -14.42 -3.11
N ARG A 190 23.73 -14.64 -4.32
CA ARG A 190 24.92 -15.45 -4.56
C ARG A 190 26.12 -14.86 -3.83
N ASN A 191 26.36 -15.35 -2.63
CA ASN A 191 27.60 -15.23 -1.90
C ASN A 191 28.17 -16.65 -1.77
N LEU A 192 29.47 -16.82 -1.92
CA LEU A 192 30.16 -18.12 -1.82
C LEU A 192 29.99 -18.82 -0.45
N GLU A 193 29.33 -18.16 0.51
CA GLU A 193 29.03 -18.69 1.84
C GLU A 193 27.52 -18.82 2.05
N THR A 194 27.09 -19.99 2.48
CA THR A 194 25.70 -20.30 2.85
C THR A 194 25.30 -19.49 4.08
N LYS A 195 24.71 -18.30 3.87
CA LYS A 195 24.15 -17.50 4.96
C LYS A 195 22.85 -18.12 5.48
N LYS A 196 22.65 -18.02 6.79
CA LYS A 196 21.43 -18.45 7.49
C LYS A 196 20.31 -17.41 7.35
N ASP A 197 20.66 -16.13 7.35
CA ASP A 197 19.69 -15.03 7.25
C ASP A 197 19.47 -14.61 5.79
N PRO A 198 18.22 -14.29 5.41
CA PRO A 198 17.90 -13.86 4.05
C PRO A 198 18.39 -12.44 3.77
N ASP A 199 18.94 -12.20 2.57
CA ASP A 199 19.39 -10.87 2.15
C ASP A 199 18.19 -9.91 1.95
N VAL A 200 17.09 -10.43 1.38
CA VAL A 200 15.83 -9.68 1.23
C VAL A 200 14.64 -10.56 1.60
N THR A 201 13.72 -10.00 2.38
CA THR A 201 12.44 -10.65 2.69
C THR A 201 11.28 -9.80 2.18
N VAL A 202 10.38 -10.43 1.42
CA VAL A 202 9.18 -9.80 0.87
C VAL A 202 7.94 -10.41 1.51
N MET A 203 7.09 -9.60 2.14
CA MET A 203 5.95 -10.07 2.92
C MET A 203 4.65 -10.00 2.14
N PHE A 204 3.81 -11.03 2.20
CA PHE A 204 2.48 -11.08 1.57
C PHE A 204 1.38 -11.27 2.61
N CYS A 205 0.21 -10.66 2.40
CA CYS A 205 -0.95 -10.84 3.29
C CYS A 205 -1.85 -12.02 2.88
N SER A 206 -1.51 -12.73 1.80
CA SER A 206 -2.33 -13.78 1.19
C SER A 206 -1.43 -14.84 0.58
N ARG A 207 -1.75 -16.11 0.84
CA ARG A 207 -1.02 -17.25 0.28
C ARG A 207 -1.16 -17.30 -1.23
N ASN A 208 -2.37 -17.06 -1.74
CA ASN A 208 -2.63 -17.03 -3.18
C ASN A 208 -1.78 -15.98 -3.90
N ASP A 209 -1.62 -14.79 -3.32
CA ASP A 209 -0.82 -13.72 -3.93
C ASP A 209 0.68 -14.04 -3.88
N ARG A 210 1.15 -14.65 -2.79
CA ARG A 210 2.54 -15.13 -2.65
C ARG A 210 2.86 -16.21 -3.66
N ASP A 211 2.01 -17.23 -3.73
CA ASP A 211 2.25 -18.40 -4.56
C ASP A 211 2.14 -18.02 -6.06
N LYS A 212 1.19 -17.13 -6.42
CA LYS A 212 1.15 -16.52 -7.76
C LYS A 212 2.42 -15.74 -8.08
N ALA A 213 2.96 -14.96 -7.13
CA ALA A 213 4.21 -14.26 -7.34
C ALA A 213 5.37 -15.23 -7.60
N MET A 214 5.41 -16.36 -6.88
CA MET A 214 6.42 -17.40 -7.09
C MET A 214 6.31 -18.09 -8.45
N THR A 215 5.10 -18.43 -8.90
CA THR A 215 4.88 -18.98 -10.23
C THR A 215 5.40 -18.03 -11.30
N VAL A 216 5.10 -16.73 -11.18
CA VAL A 216 5.57 -15.72 -12.13
C VAL A 216 7.10 -15.56 -12.06
N ILE A 217 7.72 -15.62 -10.88
CA ILE A 217 9.20 -15.62 -10.77
C ILE A 217 9.76 -16.79 -11.57
N GLN A 218 9.26 -18.01 -11.33
CA GLN A 218 9.72 -19.21 -12.01
C GLN A 218 9.57 -19.11 -13.53
N GLU A 219 8.41 -18.64 -14.02
CA GLU A 219 8.17 -18.43 -15.46
C GLU A 219 9.12 -17.41 -16.08
N MET A 220 9.44 -16.33 -15.37
CA MET A 220 10.24 -15.22 -15.90
C MET A 220 11.75 -15.48 -15.81
N THR A 221 12.19 -16.30 -14.86
CA THR A 221 13.62 -16.62 -14.65
C THR A 221 14.05 -17.95 -15.28
N ALA A 222 13.12 -18.83 -15.68
CA ALA A 222 13.43 -20.08 -16.38
C ALA A 222 13.76 -19.81 -17.86
N ILE A 223 15.04 -19.56 -18.15
CA ILE A 223 15.62 -19.60 -19.51
C ILE A 223 16.97 -20.30 -19.42
#